data_AF-A0A0G1YXP6-F1
#
_entry.id   AF-A0A0G1YXP6-F1
#
_cell.length_a   1.000
_cell.length_b   1.000
_cell.length_c   1.000
_cell.angle_alpha   90.00
_cell.angle_beta   90.00
_cell.angle_gamma   90.00
#
_symmetry.space_group_name_H-M   'P 1'
#
loop_
_entity.id
_entity.type
_entity.pdbx_description
1 polymer ?
#
loop_
_entity_poly.entity_id
_entity_poly.type
_entity_poly.pdbx_seq_one_letter_code
_entity_poly.pdbx_strand_id
1 'polypeptide(L)' 'MKILAIETSCDETAIALLEASGGMSAPKFKILKEAIASQIEIHRPFGGVVPNLAKREHLKNLPILYGQIFGNSKS' A
#
# COMPACT_ATOMS: atom_id res chain seq x y z
N MET A 1 -7.04 -9.31 15.57
CA MET A 1 -6.22 -9.87 14.48
C MET A 1 -5.48 -8.73 13.81
N LYS A 2 -4.18 -8.86 13.54
CA LYS A 2 -3.45 -7.87 12.72
C LYS A 2 -3.49 -8.31 11.26
N ILE A 3 -3.75 -7.39 10.35
CA ILE A 3 -3.81 -7.60 8.91
C ILE A 3 -2.81 -6.65 8.25
N LEU A 4 -1.99 -7.17 7.33
CA LEU A 4 -1.17 -6.36 6.43
C LEU A 4 -1.90 -6.29 5.09
N ALA A 5 -2.48 -5.15 4.76
CA ALA A 5 -3.11 -4.89 3.48
C ALA A 5 -2.09 -4.34 2.48
N ILE A 6 -2.21 -4.78 1.23
CA ILE A 6 -1.39 -4.33 0.10
C ILE A 6 -2.36 -3.98 -1.02
N GLU A 7 -2.18 -2.82 -1.64
CA GLU A 7 -2.97 -2.34 -2.76
C GLU A 7 -2.06 -1.98 -3.94
N THR A 8 -2.28 -2.63 -5.09
CA THR A 8 -1.50 -2.48 -6.33
C THR A 8 -2.36 -2.71 -7.58
N SER A 9 -3.64 -2.31 -7.56
CA SER A 9 -4.56 -2.57 -8.68
C SER A 9 -4.36 -1.66 -9.90
N CYS A 10 -3.97 -0.39 -9.68
CA CYS A 10 -3.86 0.63 -10.73
C CYS A 10 -2.51 1.35 -10.71
N ASP A 11 -2.46 2.60 -10.24
CA ASP A 11 -1.26 3.45 -10.28
C ASP A 11 -0.79 3.89 -8.88
N GLU A 12 -1.45 3.43 -7.82
CA GLU A 12 -0.96 3.51 -6.45
C GLU A 12 -0.34 2.20 -5.98
N THR A 13 0.77 2.32 -5.26
CA THR A 13 1.26 1.25 -4.38
C THR A 13 0.97 1.68 -2.96
N ALA A 14 0.22 0.88 -2.20
CA ALA A 14 -0.04 1.18 -0.80
C ALA A 14 0.13 -0.05 0.09
N ILE A 15 0.56 0.18 1.32
CA ILE A 15 0.63 -0.82 2.39
C ILE A 15 -0.02 -0.23 3.64
N ALA A 16 -0.86 -1.00 4.32
CA ALA A 16 -1.41 -0.63 5.61
C ALA A 16 -1.34 -1.79 6.61
N LEU A 17 -0.94 -1.51 7.84
CA LEU A 17 -1.09 -2.42 8.97
C LEU A 17 -2.35 -2.02 9.73
N LEU A 18 -3.30 -2.95 9.85
CA LEU A 18 -4.58 -2.71 10.52
C LEU A 18 -4.89 -3.77 11.58
N GLU A 19 -5.65 -3.35 12.59
CA GLU A 19 -6.20 -4.21 13.62
C GLU A 19 -7.68 -4.48 13.32
N ALA A 20 -8.02 -5.75 13.15
CA ALA A 20 -9.38 -6.25 13.01
C ALA A 20 -9.88 -6.86 14.32
N SER A 21 -11.08 -6.50 14.74
CA SER A 21 -11.76 -7.01 15.94
C SER A 21 -13.27 -7.13 15.73
N GLY A 22 -14.01 -7.65 16.71
CA GLY A 22 -15.48 -7.75 16.68
C GLY A 22 -16.06 -8.92 15.87
N GLY A 23 -15.21 -9.76 15.25
CA GLY A 23 -15.62 -10.98 14.56
C GLY A 23 -16.50 -10.72 13.34
N MET A 24 -17.15 -11.77 12.83
CA MET A 24 -18.02 -11.66 11.65
C MET A 24 -19.32 -10.87 11.91
N SER A 25 -19.81 -10.89 13.15
CA SER A 25 -21.09 -10.26 13.51
C SER A 25 -21.00 -8.75 13.65
N ALA A 26 -19.81 -8.20 13.96
CA ALA A 26 -19.60 -6.77 14.11
C ALA A 26 -18.13 -6.40 13.80
N PRO A 27 -17.68 -6.55 12.55
CA PRO A 27 -16.28 -6.32 12.19
C PRO A 27 -15.90 -4.85 12.41
N LYS A 28 -14.76 -4.65 13.07
CA LYS A 28 -14.14 -3.33 13.28
C LYS A 28 -12.73 -3.37 12.77
N PHE A 29 -12.34 -2.32 12.04
CA PHE A 29 -10.99 -2.15 11.51
C PHE A 29 -10.41 -0.84 12.02
N LYS A 30 -9.16 -0.89 12.48
CA LYS A 30 -8.38 0.28 12.90
C LYS A 30 -7.06 0.29 12.15
N ILE A 31 -6.77 1.36 11.42
CA ILE A 31 -5.47 1.55 10.77
C ILE A 31 -4.44 1.88 11.86
N LEU A 32 -3.34 1.13 11.89
CA LEU A 32 -2.22 1.32 12.81
C LEU A 32 -1.07 2.09 12.15
N LYS A 33 -0.78 1.77 10.89
CA LYS A 33 0.22 2.42 10.04
C LYS A 33 -0.20 2.31 8.57
N GLU A 34 0.14 3.30 7.76
CA GLU A 34 -0.08 3.26 6.32
C GLU A 34 1.03 4.02 5.57
N ALA A 35 1.23 3.64 4.32
CA ALA A 35 2.15 4.30 3.41
C ALA A 35 1.66 4.13 1.97
N ILE A 36 1.76 5.20 1.17
CA ILE A 36 1.24 5.26 -0.21
C ILE A 36 2.29 5.90 -1.12
N ALA A 37 2.49 5.33 -2.30
CA ALA A 37 3.26 5.90 -3.40
C ALA A 37 2.38 5.98 -4.66
N SER A 38 2.10 7.20 -5.12
CA SER A 38 1.32 7.45 -6.34
C SER A 38 2.25 7.56 -7.56
N GLN A 39 1.77 7.07 -8.71
CA GLN A 39 2.47 7.10 -9.99
C GLN A 39 1.90 8.15 -10.97
N ILE A 40 1.02 9.05 -10.51
CA ILE A 40 0.36 10.06 -11.38
C ILE A 40 1.38 10.81 -12.25
N GLU A 41 2.49 11.28 -11.66
CA GLU A 41 3.51 12.06 -12.40
C GLU A 41 4.20 11.26 -13.52
N ILE A 42 4.39 9.95 -13.34
CA ILE A 42 5.04 9.13 -14.37
C ILE A 42 4.08 8.73 -15.49
N HIS A 43 2.76 8.67 -15.21
CA HIS A 43 1.72 8.41 -16.22
C HIS A 43 1.25 9.68 -16.94
N ARG A 44 1.44 10.86 -16.35
CA ARG A 44 1.01 12.16 -16.88
C ARG A 44 1.39 12.40 -18.36
N PRO A 45 2.62 12.09 -18.84
CA PRO A 45 2.98 12.31 -20.25
C PRO A 45 2.18 11.44 -21.25
N PHE A 46 1.60 10.34 -20.79
CA PHE A 46 0.88 9.37 -21.63
C PHE A 46 -0.63 9.64 -21.69
N GLY A 47 -1.14 10.59 -20.88
CA GLY A 47 -2.57 10.90 -20.81
C GLY A 47 -3.43 9.79 -20.18
N GLY A 48 -2.81 8.81 -19.54
CA GLY A 48 -3.48 7.68 -18.90
C GLY A 48 -2.49 6.67 -18.33
N VAL A 49 -3.01 5.70 -17.56
CA VAL A 49 -2.20 4.67 -16.90
C VAL A 49 -1.63 3.71 -17.94
N VAL A 50 -0.31 3.55 -17.95
CA VAL A 50 0.40 2.59 -18.80
C VAL A 50 0.66 1.31 -18.01
N PRO A 51 0.03 0.15 -18.33
CA PRO A 51 0.07 -1.03 -17.46
C PRO A 51 1.48 -1.56 -17.15
N ASN A 52 2.36 -1.59 -18.15
CA ASN A 52 3.75 -2.05 -17.97
C ASN A 52 4.56 -1.12 -17.07
N LEU A 53 4.29 0.18 -17.13
CA LEU A 53 4.91 1.19 -16.28
C LEU A 53 4.42 1.03 -14.84
N ALA A 54 3.12 0.84 -14.66
CA ALA A 54 2.51 0.67 -13.35
C ALA A 54 3.06 -0.55 -12.62
N LYS A 55 3.12 -1.70 -13.30
CA LYS A 55 3.74 -2.93 -12.79
C LYS A 55 5.18 -2.69 -12.30
N ARG A 56 5.98 -1.94 -13.06
CA ARG A 56 7.37 -1.66 -12.71
C ARG A 56 7.47 -0.79 -11.45
N GLU A 57 6.64 0.23 -11.35
CA GLU A 57 6.63 1.09 -10.17
C GLU A 57 6.08 0.36 -8.93
N HIS A 58 5.11 -0.56 -9.05
CA HIS A 58 4.71 -1.41 -7.93
C HIS A 58 5.85 -2.27 -7.40
N LEU A 59 6.59 -2.95 -8.28
CA LEU A 59 7.74 -3.79 -7.91
C LEU A 59 8.83 -2.99 -7.18
N LYS A 60 9.04 -1.74 -7.60
CA LYS A 60 10.00 -0.82 -6.99
C LYS A 60 9.52 -0.29 -5.64
N ASN A 61 8.27 0.16 -5.54
CA ASN A 61 7.77 0.87 -4.37
C ASN A 61 7.37 -0.05 -3.23
N LEU A 62 6.88 -1.27 -3.51
CA LEU A 62 6.42 -2.20 -2.48
C LEU A 62 7.45 -2.47 -1.36
N PRO A 63 8.72 -2.82 -1.64
CA PRO A 63 9.73 -3.01 -0.58
C PRO A 63 10.06 -1.72 0.17
N ILE A 64 10.01 -0.56 -0.50
CA ILE A 64 10.25 0.75 0.13
C ILE A 64 9.15 1.04 1.16
N LEU A 65 7.88 0.88 0.76
CA LEU A 65 6.74 1.09 1.65
C LEU A 65 6.73 0.07 2.79
N TYR A 66 7.12 -1.19 2.54
CA TYR A 66 7.27 -2.17 3.61
C TYR A 66 8.30 -1.70 4.65
N GLY A 67 9.43 -1.16 4.18
CA GLY A 67 10.43 -0.52 5.03
C GLY A 67 9.89 0.68 5.81
N GLN A 68 8.93 1.45 5.31
CA GLN A 68 8.31 2.55 6.05
C GLN A 68 7.36 2.07 7.15
N ILE A 69 6.65 0.96 6.92
CA ILE A 69 5.75 0.38 7.92
C ILE A 69 6.53 -0.31 9.05
N PHE A 70 7.63 -0.99 8.73
CA PHE A 70 8.36 -1.87 9.66
C PHE A 70 9.77 -1.42 10.03
N GLY A 71 10.38 -0.51 9.25
CA GLY A 71 11.73 0.01 9.49
C GLY A 71 11.80 0.94 10.70
N ASN A 72 12.82 0.72 11.54
CA ASN A 72 13.08 1.40 12.82
C ASN A 72 12.02 1.23 13.92
N SER A 73 11.54 0.01 14.10
CA SER A 73 11.13 -0.44 15.44
C SER A 73 12.40 -0.81 16.22
N LYS A 74 13.16 0.18 16.71
CA LYS A 74 14.19 -0.12 17.73
C LYS A 74 13.42 -0.65 18.96
N SER A 75 13.50 -1.96 19.17
CA SER A 75 13.33 -2.57 20.48
C SER A 75 14.47 -2.13 21.40
#